data_AF-A0A843SNR6-F1
#
_entry.id   AF-A0A843SNR6-F1
#
_cell.length_a   1.000
_cell.length_b   1.000
_cell.length_c   1.000
_cell.angle_alpha   90.00
_cell.angle_beta   90.00
_cell.angle_gamma   90.00
#
_symmetry.space_group_name_H-M   'P 1'
#
loop_
_entity.id
_entity.type
_entity.pdbx_description
1 polymer ?
#
loop_
_entity_poly.entity_id
_entity_poly.type
_entity_poly.pdbx_seq_one_letter_code
_entity_poly.pdbx_strand_id
1 'polypeptide(L)'
;MCKQGIMLALGLILVGCGEAQQAPPFTPVADTKLLMESVIDPAADVVWDSVKTIITAEGMEEIRPHTEEQWTAVRNAAMVVTESGNLLMMAPRAVDSDEWMKAAQAMVETGQQAIRAIEKRDADELFVVGGYIYDSCTNCHSKYIDEIVNAQTN
;
A
#
# COMPACT_ATOMS: atom_id res chain seq x y z
N MET A 1 -6.99 -6.09 -73.41
CA MET A 1 -8.35 -6.37 -72.89
C MET A 1 -8.20 -6.98 -71.52
N CYS A 2 -8.68 -6.26 -70.50
CA CYS A 2 -8.63 -6.60 -69.08
C CYS A 2 -9.64 -7.72 -68.76
N LYS A 3 -9.24 -8.74 -67.99
CA LYS A 3 -10.18 -9.63 -67.28
C LYS A 3 -9.68 -9.85 -65.86
N GLN A 4 -10.35 -9.16 -64.94
CA GLN A 4 -10.25 -9.28 -63.49
C GLN A 4 -10.92 -10.56 -62.99
N GLY A 5 -10.51 -10.98 -61.80
CA GLY A 5 -11.34 -11.72 -60.85
C GLY A 5 -10.94 -13.18 -60.68
N ILE A 6 -10.81 -13.75 -59.49
CA ILE A 6 -11.24 -13.38 -58.14
C ILE A 6 -10.25 -14.07 -57.18
N MET A 7 -9.60 -13.31 -56.29
CA MET A 7 -8.91 -13.86 -55.11
C MET A 7 -9.99 -14.36 -54.15
N LEU A 8 -10.07 -15.68 -53.94
CA LEU A 8 -10.84 -16.25 -52.83
C LEU A 8 -9.94 -16.28 -51.59
N ALA A 9 -9.90 -15.18 -50.85
CA ALA A 9 -9.33 -15.16 -49.51
C ALA A 9 -10.37 -15.73 -48.54
N LEU A 10 -10.15 -16.95 -48.06
CA LEU A 10 -10.92 -17.57 -46.99
C LEU A 10 -10.65 -16.80 -45.69
N GLY A 11 -11.57 -15.91 -45.30
CA GLY A 11 -11.52 -15.21 -44.03
C GLY A 11 -11.86 -16.15 -42.88
N LEU A 12 -10.86 -16.53 -42.09
CA LEU A 12 -11.06 -17.11 -40.77
C LEU A 12 -11.44 -15.98 -39.81
N ILE A 13 -12.73 -15.78 -39.55
CA ILE A 13 -13.20 -14.83 -38.53
C ILE A 13 -13.04 -15.54 -37.18
N LEU A 14 -11.91 -15.30 -36.51
CA LEU A 14 -11.74 -15.56 -35.09
C LEU A 14 -12.57 -14.53 -34.31
N VAL A 15 -13.86 -14.84 -34.08
CA VAL A 15 -14.66 -14.14 -33.07
C VAL A 15 -14.12 -14.56 -31.70
N GLY A 16 -13.09 -13.87 -31.24
CA GLY A 16 -12.67 -13.92 -29.85
C GLY A 16 -13.71 -13.17 -29.02
N CYS A 17 -14.65 -13.89 -28.41
CA CYS A 17 -15.42 -13.35 -27.31
C CYS A 17 -14.45 -13.12 -26.15
N GLY A 18 -14.01 -11.88 -25.97
CA GLY A 18 -13.44 -11.46 -24.70
C GLY A 18 -14.56 -11.53 -23.66
N GLU A 19 -14.49 -12.50 -22.75
CA GLU A 19 -15.26 -12.42 -21.51
C GLU A 19 -14.88 -11.11 -20.84
N ALA A 20 -15.85 -10.20 -20.69
CA ALA A 20 -15.67 -9.04 -19.85
C ALA A 20 -15.40 -9.56 -18.43
N GLN A 21 -14.15 -9.45 -17.98
CA GLN A 21 -13.76 -9.88 -16.64
C GLN A 21 -14.64 -9.12 -15.64
N GLN A 22 -15.54 -9.85 -14.99
CA GLN A 22 -16.45 -9.28 -14.01
C GLN A 22 -15.62 -8.76 -12.83
N ALA A 23 -15.84 -7.51 -12.44
CA ALA A 23 -15.16 -6.94 -11.28
C ALA A 23 -15.40 -7.83 -10.05
N PRO A 24 -14.38 -8.09 -9.21
CA PRO A 24 -14.56 -8.90 -8.02
C PRO A 24 -15.68 -8.31 -7.14
N PRO A 25 -16.54 -9.15 -6.52
CA PRO A 25 -17.76 -8.69 -5.84
C PRO A 25 -17.48 -8.14 -4.43
N PHE A 26 -16.55 -7.19 -4.31
CA PHE A 26 -16.24 -6.54 -3.04
C PHE A 26 -17.19 -5.38 -2.73
N THR A 27 -17.36 -5.08 -1.45
CA THR A 27 -18.14 -3.93 -0.97
C THR A 27 -17.25 -3.05 -0.07
N PRO A 28 -16.86 -1.85 -0.52
CA PRO A 28 -16.17 -0.90 0.34
C PRO A 28 -17.12 -0.42 1.44
N VAL A 29 -16.74 -0.63 2.71
CA VAL A 29 -17.54 -0.21 3.88
C VAL A 29 -17.13 1.16 4.43
N ALA A 30 -16.02 1.69 3.96
CA ALA A 30 -15.41 2.95 4.38
C ALA A 30 -14.90 3.70 3.14
N ASP A 31 -15.00 5.03 3.15
CA ASP A 31 -14.25 5.87 2.22
C ASP A 31 -12.75 5.87 2.55
N THR A 32 -11.95 6.59 1.77
CA THR A 32 -10.49 6.67 1.98
C THR A 32 -10.15 7.22 3.36
N LYS A 33 -10.82 8.30 3.79
CA LYS A 33 -10.51 8.96 5.05
C LYS A 33 -10.79 8.03 6.23
N LEU A 34 -11.96 7.41 6.26
CA LEU A 34 -12.33 6.50 7.33
C LEU A 34 -11.45 5.25 7.34
N LEU A 35 -11.03 4.75 6.15
CA LEU A 35 -10.06 3.65 6.07
C LEU A 35 -8.70 4.05 6.66
N MET A 36 -8.21 5.25 6.34
CA MET A 36 -6.96 5.78 6.91
C MET A 36 -7.05 5.84 8.44
N GLU A 37 -8.04 6.57 8.96
CA GLU A 37 -8.17 6.84 10.39
C GLU A 37 -8.49 5.59 11.23
N SER A 38 -9.25 4.64 10.69
CA SER A 38 -9.77 3.50 11.48
C SER A 38 -8.96 2.22 11.34
N VAL A 39 -8.16 2.09 10.28
CA VAL A 39 -7.47 0.83 9.96
C VAL A 39 -5.99 1.06 9.76
N ILE A 40 -5.61 2.04 8.95
CA ILE A 40 -4.22 2.23 8.55
C ILE A 40 -3.42 2.92 9.66
N ASP A 41 -3.88 4.08 10.13
CA ASP A 41 -3.20 4.89 11.15
C ASP A 41 -2.94 4.10 12.43
N PRO A 42 -3.94 3.45 13.08
CA PRO A 42 -3.67 2.69 14.30
C PRO A 42 -2.76 1.48 14.08
N ALA A 43 -2.74 0.89 12.88
CA ALA A 43 -1.83 -0.21 12.56
C ALA A 43 -0.39 0.29 12.35
N ALA A 44 -0.23 1.44 11.69
CA ALA A 44 1.06 2.10 11.53
C ALA A 44 1.65 2.51 12.89
N ASP A 45 0.82 3.06 13.79
CA ASP A 45 1.22 3.39 15.16
C ASP A 45 1.76 2.17 15.90
N VAL A 46 1.12 0.99 15.79
CA VAL A 46 1.65 -0.23 16.41
C VAL A 46 3.02 -0.62 15.84
N VAL A 47 3.25 -0.43 14.53
CA VAL A 47 4.55 -0.71 13.92
C VAL A 47 5.61 0.28 14.43
N TRP A 48 5.33 1.58 14.42
CA TRP A 48 6.28 2.61 14.87
C TRP A 48 6.52 2.57 16.38
N ASP A 49 5.51 2.25 17.18
CA ASP A 49 5.61 2.13 18.63
C ASP A 49 6.38 0.89 19.07
N SER A 50 6.51 -0.09 18.18
CA SER A 50 7.21 -1.33 18.49
C SER A 50 8.73 -1.19 18.57
N VAL A 51 9.33 -0.20 17.89
CA VAL A 51 10.78 0.02 17.92
C VAL A 51 11.11 1.50 18.05
N LYS A 52 11.70 1.91 19.18
CA LYS A 52 12.07 3.30 19.47
C LYS A 52 13.35 3.39 20.28
N THR A 53 14.05 4.51 20.14
CA THR A 53 15.12 4.92 21.06
C THR A 53 14.71 6.24 21.71
N ILE A 54 14.66 6.28 23.03
CA ILE A 54 14.30 7.44 23.83
C ILE A 54 15.54 7.91 24.58
N ILE A 55 15.88 9.19 24.44
CA ILE A 55 16.95 9.82 25.23
C ILE A 55 16.32 10.39 26.50
N THR A 56 16.73 9.88 27.66
CA THR A 56 16.29 10.35 28.98
C THR A 56 17.43 11.03 29.73
N ALA A 57 17.15 11.59 30.91
CA ALA A 57 18.19 12.16 31.76
C ALA A 57 19.14 11.07 32.32
N GLU A 58 18.66 9.83 32.38
CA GLU A 58 19.36 8.67 32.92
C GLU A 58 20.15 7.87 31.86
N GLY A 59 19.91 8.12 30.57
CA GLY A 59 20.60 7.44 29.47
C GLY A 59 19.74 7.28 28.22
N MET A 60 20.01 6.24 27.42
CA MET A 60 19.17 5.84 26.28
C MET A 60 18.35 4.61 26.66
N GLU A 61 17.04 4.67 26.38
CA GLU A 61 16.12 3.55 26.50
C GLU A 61 15.76 3.04 25.10
N GLU A 62 15.92 1.74 24.87
CA GLU A 62 15.53 1.08 23.61
C GLU A 62 14.26 0.26 23.84
N ILE A 63 13.20 0.60 23.11
CA ILE A 63 11.94 -0.15 23.04
C ILE A 63 12.03 -1.09 21.84
N ARG A 64 11.81 -2.38 22.04
CA ARG A 64 11.70 -3.39 20.97
C ARG A 64 10.88 -4.61 21.44
N PRO A 65 10.34 -5.43 20.53
CA PRO A 65 9.63 -6.63 20.91
C PRO A 65 10.61 -7.71 21.43
N HIS A 66 10.26 -8.36 22.54
CA HIS A 66 11.07 -9.38 23.20
C HIS A 66 10.40 -10.76 23.23
N THR A 67 9.07 -10.81 23.13
CA THR A 67 8.30 -12.06 23.17
C THR A 67 7.68 -12.38 21.82
N GLU A 68 7.41 -13.67 21.59
CA GLU A 68 6.67 -14.14 20.40
C GLU A 68 5.33 -13.42 20.22
N GLU A 69 4.64 -13.16 21.33
CA GLU A 69 3.37 -12.43 21.32
C GLU A 69 3.54 -10.99 20.85
N GLN A 70 4.55 -10.27 21.36
CA GLN A 70 4.83 -8.91 20.92
C GLN A 70 5.20 -8.86 19.45
N TRP A 71 6.11 -9.74 18.99
CA TRP A 71 6.45 -9.81 17.56
C TRP A 71 5.27 -10.20 16.68
N THR A 72 4.38 -11.06 17.16
CA THR A 72 3.14 -11.42 16.46
C THR A 72 2.19 -10.24 16.34
N ALA A 73 2.04 -9.44 17.40
CA ALA A 73 1.21 -8.25 17.37
C ALA A 73 1.71 -7.24 16.31
N VAL A 74 3.02 -6.99 16.28
CA VAL A 74 3.64 -6.10 15.28
C VAL A 74 3.50 -6.66 13.86
N ARG A 75 3.70 -7.97 13.67
CA ARG A 75 3.49 -8.62 12.37
C ARG A 75 2.06 -8.45 11.87
N ASN A 76 1.07 -8.62 12.75
CA ASN A 76 -0.33 -8.47 12.40
C ASN A 76 -0.66 -7.03 12.01
N ALA A 77 -0.11 -6.04 12.73
CA ALA A 77 -0.26 -4.63 12.36
C ALA A 77 0.40 -4.31 11.02
N ALA A 78 1.62 -4.80 10.77
CA ALA A 78 2.31 -4.63 9.49
C ALA A 78 1.53 -5.26 8.32
N MET A 79 0.87 -6.41 8.54
CA MET A 79 -0.03 -7.02 7.55
C MET A 79 -1.24 -6.14 7.25
N VAL A 80 -1.83 -5.50 8.26
CA VAL A 80 -2.94 -4.55 8.07
C VAL A 80 -2.49 -3.36 7.22
N VAL A 81 -1.33 -2.76 7.51
CA VAL A 81 -0.76 -1.67 6.69
C VAL A 81 -0.55 -2.15 5.26
N THR A 82 0.12 -3.29 5.08
CA THR A 82 0.45 -3.86 3.77
C THR A 82 -0.79 -4.10 2.92
N GLU A 83 -1.80 -4.80 3.45
CA GLU A 83 -3.02 -5.10 2.70
C GLU A 83 -3.90 -3.85 2.49
N SER A 84 -3.79 -2.84 3.35
CA SER A 84 -4.52 -1.60 3.16
C SER A 84 -4.05 -0.80 1.95
N GLY A 85 -2.80 -0.97 1.51
CA GLY A 85 -2.36 -0.46 0.20
C GLY A 85 -3.22 -1.02 -0.95
N ASN A 86 -3.59 -2.31 -0.89
CA ASN A 86 -4.53 -2.90 -1.85
C ASN A 86 -5.93 -2.30 -1.70
N LEU A 87 -6.39 -2.08 -0.47
CA LEU A 87 -7.70 -1.47 -0.20
C LEU A 87 -7.83 -0.05 -0.73
N LEU A 88 -6.73 0.71 -0.77
CA LEU A 88 -6.67 2.07 -1.34
C LEU A 88 -6.76 2.06 -2.87
N MET A 89 -6.28 1.00 -3.52
CA MET A 89 -6.38 0.82 -4.98
C MET A 89 -7.79 0.41 -5.45
N MET A 90 -8.67 -0.02 -4.54
CA MET A 90 -10.02 -0.47 -4.88
C MET A 90 -10.95 0.70 -5.17
N ALA A 91 -11.81 0.55 -6.18
CA ALA A 91 -12.89 1.49 -6.43
C ALA A 91 -13.88 1.53 -5.24
N PRO A 92 -14.41 2.71 -4.85
CA PRO A 92 -14.21 4.03 -5.47
C PRO A 92 -13.09 4.86 -4.82
N ARG A 93 -12.18 4.26 -4.03
CA ARG A 93 -11.18 5.01 -3.25
C ARG A 93 -10.03 5.55 -4.09
N ALA A 94 -9.66 4.86 -5.16
CA ALA A 94 -8.61 5.30 -6.06
C ALA A 94 -8.98 6.63 -6.73
N VAL A 95 -8.13 7.65 -6.53
CA VAL A 95 -8.33 9.00 -7.09
C VAL A 95 -7.97 9.05 -8.56
N ASP A 96 -6.89 8.37 -8.95
CA ASP A 96 -6.44 8.22 -10.33
C ASP A 96 -5.82 6.84 -10.56
N SER A 97 -5.54 6.50 -11.82
CA SER A 97 -4.98 5.21 -12.22
C SER A 97 -3.45 5.24 -12.39
N ASP A 98 -2.75 6.26 -11.90
CA ASP A 98 -1.32 6.43 -12.08
C ASP A 98 -0.61 6.67 -10.74
N GLU A 99 -0.53 7.92 -10.32
CA GLU A 99 0.24 8.36 -9.17
C GLU A 99 -0.34 7.84 -7.85
N TRP A 100 -1.66 7.73 -7.75
CA TRP A 100 -2.33 7.11 -6.61
C TRP A 100 -1.96 5.63 -6.51
N MET A 101 -1.97 4.92 -7.65
CA MET A 101 -1.67 3.49 -7.72
C MET A 101 -0.22 3.22 -7.34
N LYS A 102 0.72 4.04 -7.82
CA LYS A 102 2.13 3.96 -7.46
C LYS A 102 2.34 4.20 -5.97
N ALA A 103 1.70 5.22 -5.40
CA ALA A 103 1.82 5.53 -3.97
C ALA A 103 1.25 4.39 -3.09
N ALA A 104 0.08 3.85 -3.46
CA ALA A 104 -0.52 2.72 -2.76
C ALA A 104 0.34 1.43 -2.88
N GLN A 105 0.95 1.18 -4.04
CA GLN A 105 1.89 0.06 -4.21
C GLN A 105 3.16 0.25 -3.38
N ALA A 106 3.69 1.47 -3.28
CA ALA A 106 4.84 1.76 -2.42
C ALA A 106 4.55 1.43 -0.96
N MET A 107 3.32 1.69 -0.48
CA MET A 107 2.89 1.28 0.87
C MET A 107 2.83 -0.25 1.03
N VAL A 108 2.39 -0.99 0.01
CA VAL A 108 2.45 -2.48 0.01
C VAL A 108 3.90 -2.94 0.10
N GLU A 109 4.78 -2.36 -0.72
CA GLU A 109 6.19 -2.76 -0.81
C GLU A 109 6.97 -2.48 0.49
N THR A 110 6.77 -1.32 1.12
CA THR A 110 7.39 -0.99 2.41
C THR A 110 6.81 -1.82 3.55
N GLY A 111 5.50 -2.10 3.54
CA GLY A 111 4.86 -3.02 4.47
C GLY A 111 5.45 -4.45 4.38
N GLN A 112 5.70 -4.95 3.17
CA GLN A 112 6.38 -6.23 2.97
C GLN A 112 7.83 -6.23 3.49
N GLN A 113 8.54 -5.11 3.39
CA GLN A 113 9.87 -4.96 4.01
C GLN A 113 9.77 -5.08 5.53
N ALA A 114 8.77 -4.45 6.15
CA ALA A 114 8.58 -4.50 7.60
C ALA A 114 8.26 -5.93 8.05
N ILE A 115 7.38 -6.64 7.34
CA ILE A 115 7.06 -8.05 7.60
C ILE A 115 8.33 -8.91 7.56
N ARG A 116 9.22 -8.72 6.57
CA ARG A 116 10.49 -9.45 6.51
C ARG A 116 11.41 -9.16 7.69
N ALA A 117 11.54 -7.90 8.11
CA ALA A 117 12.33 -7.53 9.29
C ALA A 117 11.77 -8.18 10.56
N ILE A 118 10.44 -8.16 10.72
CA ILE A 118 9.72 -8.77 11.84
C ILE A 118 9.92 -10.29 11.88
N GLU A 119 9.84 -10.97 10.74
CA GLU A 119 10.06 -12.42 10.63
C GLU A 119 11.49 -12.82 11.00
N LYS A 120 12.48 -11.98 10.67
CA LYS A 120 13.88 -12.17 11.08
C LYS A 120 14.16 -11.79 12.53
N ARG A 121 13.20 -11.16 13.23
CA ARG A 121 13.39 -10.55 14.56
C ARG A 121 14.47 -9.47 14.57
N ASP A 122 14.59 -8.74 13.46
CA ASP A 122 15.55 -7.68 13.29
C ASP A 122 14.91 -6.33 13.63
N ALA A 123 15.07 -5.90 14.89
CA ALA A 123 14.51 -4.65 15.38
C ALA A 123 15.18 -3.43 14.72
N ASP A 124 16.46 -3.52 14.38
CA ASP A 124 17.20 -2.41 13.77
C ASP A 124 16.75 -2.22 12.31
N GLU A 125 16.60 -3.33 11.55
CA GLU A 125 16.00 -3.30 10.21
C GLU A 125 14.55 -2.78 10.27
N LEU A 126 13.77 -3.21 11.28
CA LEU A 126 12.40 -2.74 11.45
C LEU A 126 12.33 -1.23 11.74
N PHE A 127 13.24 -0.69 12.55
CA PHE A 127 13.34 0.76 12.79
C PHE A 127 13.61 1.54 11.50
N VAL A 128 14.56 1.07 10.69
CA VAL A 128 14.88 1.68 9.38
C VAL A 128 13.67 1.63 8.45
N VAL A 129 13.01 0.47 8.35
CA VAL A 129 11.83 0.32 7.49
C VAL A 129 10.65 1.15 8.00
N GLY A 130 10.54 1.39 9.31
CA GLY A 130 9.58 2.34 9.87
C GLY A 130 9.69 3.74 9.24
N GLY A 131 10.92 4.19 8.92
CA GLY A 131 11.17 5.39 8.14
C GLY A 131 10.68 5.30 6.70
N TYR A 132 10.90 4.18 6.02
CA TYR A 132 10.39 3.98 4.65
C TYR A 132 8.85 3.94 4.60
N ILE A 133 8.20 3.39 5.62
CA ILE A 133 6.74 3.48 5.76
C ILE A 133 6.33 4.94 5.87
N TYR A 134 6.97 5.72 6.75
CA TYR A 134 6.70 7.16 6.90
C TYR A 134 6.86 7.92 5.56
N ASP A 135 7.94 7.66 4.83
CA ASP A 135 8.19 8.26 3.52
C ASP A 135 7.09 7.88 2.51
N SER A 136 6.65 6.61 2.50
CA SER A 136 5.56 6.17 1.62
C SER A 136 4.25 6.89 1.91
N CYS A 137 3.91 7.09 3.19
CA CYS A 137 2.73 7.81 3.62
C CYS A 137 2.81 9.30 3.23
N THR A 138 3.93 9.96 3.55
CA THR A 138 4.10 11.41 3.29
C THR A 138 4.16 11.73 1.80
N ASN A 139 4.77 10.87 0.98
CA ASN A 139 4.79 11.03 -0.47
C ASN A 139 3.38 10.93 -1.10
N CYS A 140 2.49 10.11 -0.54
CA CYS A 140 1.09 10.08 -0.94
C CYS A 140 0.34 11.32 -0.43
N HIS A 141 0.45 11.59 0.87
CA HIS A 141 -0.29 12.64 1.56
C HIS A 141 0.01 14.03 1.03
N SER A 142 1.27 14.32 0.69
CA SER A 142 1.69 15.59 0.08
C SER A 142 1.07 15.89 -1.28
N LYS A 143 0.40 14.90 -1.90
CA LYS A 143 -0.23 15.04 -3.21
C LYS A 143 -1.77 14.97 -3.14
N TYR A 144 -2.31 14.22 -2.19
CA TYR A 144 -3.74 13.89 -2.14
C TYR A 144 -4.48 14.37 -0.89
N ILE A 145 -3.79 15.00 0.06
CA ILE A 145 -4.42 15.68 1.20
C ILE A 145 -4.35 17.18 0.97
N ASP A 146 -5.50 17.79 0.69
CA ASP A 146 -5.62 19.20 0.33
C ASP A 146 -4.96 20.12 1.36
N GLU A 147 -5.13 19.86 2.66
CA GLU A 147 -4.52 20.67 3.72
C GLU A 147 -2.99 20.67 3.65
N ILE A 148 -2.37 19.54 3.31
CA ILE A 148 -0.92 19.41 3.20
C ILE A 148 -0.44 20.06 1.90
N VAL A 149 -1.12 19.80 0.78
CA VAL A 149 -0.82 20.42 -0.52
C VAL A 149 -0.85 21.95 -0.40
N ASN A 150 -1.93 22.49 0.19
CA ASN A 150 -2.10 23.93 0.35
C ASN A 150 -1.06 24.55 1.28
N ALA A 151 -0.54 23.80 2.26
CA ALA A 151 0.53 24.27 3.13
C ALA A 151 1.91 24.35 2.42
N GLN A 152 2.13 23.60 1.34
CA GLN A 152 3.39 23.58 0.59
C GLN A 152 3.47 24.62 -0.52
N THR A 153 2.32 25.10 -1.02
CA THR A 153 2.24 26.07 -2.13
C THR A 153 2.14 27.53 -1.68
N ASN A 154 2.15 27.78 -0.36
CA ASN A 154 2.11 29.10 0.27
C ASN A 154 3.46 29.43 0.91
#